data_AF-A0A8J2MBM0-F1
#
_entry.id   AF-A0A8J2MBM0-F1
#
_cell.length_a   1.000
_cell.length_b   1.000
_cell.length_c   1.000
_cell.angle_alpha   90.00
_cell.angle_beta   90.00
_cell.angle_gamma   90.00
#
_symmetry.space_group_name_H-M   'P 1'
#
loop_
_entity.id
_entity.type
_entity.pdbx_description
1 polymer ?
#
loop_
_entity_poly.entity_id
_entity_poly.type
_entity_poly.pdbx_seq_one_letter_code
_entity_poly.pdbx_strand_id
1 'polypeptide(L)'
;MVLTITDMYKSVNNTEKFINNITESLRIVIVYVRMFMLRFNISSLGEIYSQIFKDYNVSDFENSQEIEVFMQFINKGIFLVREFASFMTAEFFINDNNRTIFIIPYKLYFFHEITSLTRYYLTFLCIMPSIWAFGFGNVSVDSTLISLLFYIIGKMTVLMRIDTL
;
A
#
# COMPACT_ATOMS: atom_id res chain seq x y z
N MET A 1 -1.62 17.77 5.54
CA MET A 1 -1.30 17.76 6.98
C MET A 1 -1.73 19.04 7.69
N VAL A 2 -1.37 20.24 7.24
CA VAL A 2 -1.81 21.48 7.93
C VAL A 2 -3.34 21.59 8.00
N LEU A 3 -4.04 21.26 6.92
CA LEU A 3 -5.51 21.24 6.86
C LEU A 3 -6.15 20.25 7.84
N THR A 4 -5.59 19.04 7.95
CA THR A 4 -6.12 17.97 8.82
C THR A 4 -5.88 18.30 10.29
N ILE A 5 -4.73 18.87 10.64
CA ILE A 5 -4.42 19.35 12.00
C ILE A 5 -5.37 20.50 12.39
N THR A 6 -5.64 21.41 11.45
CA THR A 6 -6.53 22.56 11.69
C THR A 6 -7.99 22.11 11.93
N ASP A 7 -8.47 21.10 11.19
CA ASP A 7 -9.81 20.55 11.42
C ASP A 7 -9.89 19.68 12.67
N MET A 8 -8.82 18.95 13.01
CA MET A 8 -8.73 18.25 14.29
C MET A 8 -8.87 19.23 15.46
N TYR A 9 -8.19 20.38 15.41
CA TYR A 9 -8.29 21.43 16.43
C TYR A 9 -9.72 22.01 16.52
N LYS A 10 -10.38 22.25 15.38
CA LYS A 10 -11.78 22.73 15.34
C LYS A 10 -12.79 21.69 15.84
N SER A 11 -12.45 20.41 15.77
CA SER A 11 -13.35 19.30 16.10
C SER A 11 -13.23 18.82 17.54
N VAL A 12 -12.40 19.44 18.39
CA VAL A 12 -12.13 19.02 19.78
C VAL A 12 -13.40 18.88 20.62
N ASN A 13 -14.43 19.71 20.36
CA ASN A 13 -15.69 19.66 21.11
C ASN A 13 -16.68 18.59 20.61
N ASN A 14 -16.38 17.89 19.50
CA ASN A 14 -17.17 16.79 18.99
C ASN A 14 -16.32 15.52 18.97
N THR A 15 -16.52 14.66 19.97
CA THR A 15 -15.71 13.45 20.21
C THR A 15 -15.68 12.51 19.01
N GLU A 16 -16.81 12.29 18.34
CA GLU A 16 -16.89 11.41 17.16
C GLU A 16 -16.08 11.97 15.98
N LYS A 17 -16.25 13.26 15.70
CA LYS A 17 -15.49 13.93 14.63
C LYS A 17 -13.99 14.00 14.96
N PHE A 18 -13.65 14.22 16.23
CA PHE A 18 -12.28 14.24 16.72
C PHE A 18 -11.57 12.90 16.56
N ILE A 19 -12.21 11.79 16.96
CA ILE A 19 -11.66 10.42 16.81
C ILE A 19 -11.44 10.09 15.33
N ASN A 20 -12.40 10.42 14.47
CA ASN A 20 -12.26 10.22 13.02
C ASN A 20 -11.08 11.03 12.44
N ASN A 21 -10.94 12.29 12.85
CA ASN A 21 -9.86 13.16 12.38
C ASN A 21 -8.47 12.72 12.89
N ILE A 22 -8.37 12.20 14.11
CA ILE A 22 -7.14 11.59 14.63
C ILE A 22 -6.78 10.35 13.82
N THR A 23 -7.76 9.46 13.59
CA THR A 23 -7.54 8.21 12.85
C THR A 23 -7.01 8.50 11.45
N GLU A 24 -7.61 9.47 10.77
CA GLU A 24 -7.20 9.91 9.44
C GLU A 24 -5.79 10.56 9.45
N SER A 25 -5.51 11.39 10.44
CA SER A 25 -4.18 12.02 10.58
C SER A 25 -3.09 10.99 10.87
N LEU A 26 -3.37 9.98 11.70
CA LEU A 26 -2.44 8.88 11.98
C LEU A 26 -2.18 8.04 10.73
N ARG A 27 -3.22 7.72 9.95
CA ARG A 27 -3.05 7.03 8.65
C ARG A 27 -2.08 7.80 7.76
N ILE A 28 -2.29 9.11 7.61
CA ILE A 28 -1.41 9.97 6.80
C ILE A 28 0.03 9.94 7.34
N VAL A 29 0.24 10.09 8.64
CA VAL A 29 1.57 10.06 9.27
C VAL A 29 2.27 8.72 9.01
N ILE A 30 1.57 7.59 9.14
CA ILE A 30 2.14 6.26 8.88
C ILE A 30 2.63 6.16 7.44
N VAL A 31 1.86 6.66 6.45
CA VAL A 31 2.31 6.66 5.04
C VAL A 31 3.57 7.49 4.86
N TYR A 32 3.61 8.70 5.42
CA TYR A 32 4.79 9.57 5.33
C TYR A 32 6.04 8.93 5.97
N VAL A 33 5.88 8.31 7.14
CA VAL A 33 6.98 7.59 7.80
C VAL A 33 7.45 6.43 6.96
N ARG A 34 6.54 5.62 6.39
CA ARG A 34 6.89 4.50 5.50
C ARG A 34 7.61 4.97 4.24
N MET A 35 7.12 6.01 3.57
CA MET A 35 7.78 6.62 2.41
C MET A 35 9.17 7.15 2.75
N PHE A 36 9.32 7.78 3.91
CA PHE A 36 10.62 8.27 4.38
C PHE A 36 11.58 7.11 4.66
N MET A 37 11.13 6.05 5.32
CA MET A 37 11.92 4.84 5.58
C MET A 37 12.36 4.15 4.29
N LEU A 38 11.49 4.06 3.28
CA LEU A 38 11.87 3.53 1.96
C LEU A 38 12.94 4.39 1.30
N ARG A 39 12.77 5.72 1.33
CA ARG A 39 13.73 6.64 0.71
C ARG A 39 15.08 6.60 1.41
N PHE A 40 15.10 6.47 2.72
CA PHE A 40 16.32 6.35 3.51
C PHE A 40 17.05 5.04 3.22
N ASN A 41 16.31 3.94 3.06
CA ASN A 41 16.88 2.60 2.84
C ASN A 41 16.91 2.17 1.36
N ILE A 42 16.81 3.11 0.41
CA ILE A 42 16.67 2.78 -1.01
C ILE A 42 17.90 2.07 -1.58
N SER A 43 19.10 2.40 -1.09
CA SER A 43 20.34 1.73 -1.48
C SER A 43 20.36 0.28 -1.03
N SER A 44 20.06 0.05 0.25
CA SER A 44 20.00 -1.28 0.85
C SER A 44 18.96 -2.16 0.15
N LEU A 45 17.76 -1.62 -0.13
CA LEU A 45 16.74 -2.33 -0.90
C LEU A 45 17.23 -2.66 -2.31
N GLY A 46 17.91 -1.73 -2.99
CA GLY A 46 18.48 -1.96 -4.32
C GLY A 46 19.52 -3.08 -4.36
N GLU A 47 20.37 -3.18 -3.33
CA GLU A 47 21.33 -4.28 -3.18
C GLU A 47 20.64 -5.63 -3.01
N ILE A 48 19.63 -5.70 -2.14
CA ILE A 48 18.84 -6.91 -1.90
C ILE A 48 18.17 -7.36 -3.21
N TYR A 49 17.52 -6.45 -3.93
CA TYR A 49 16.91 -6.77 -5.22
C TYR A 49 17.94 -7.23 -6.24
N SER A 50 19.11 -6.59 -6.32
CA SER A 50 20.17 -7.00 -7.23
C SER A 50 20.67 -8.42 -6.93
N GLN A 51 20.73 -8.83 -5.66
CA GLN A 51 21.08 -10.19 -5.28
C GLN A 51 19.97 -11.16 -5.70
N ILE A 52 18.72 -10.86 -5.38
CA ILE A 52 17.56 -11.68 -5.78
C ILE A 52 17.51 -11.90 -7.31
N PHE A 53 17.79 -10.87 -8.11
CA PHE A 53 17.78 -11.00 -9.56
C PHE A 53 18.92 -11.87 -10.11
N LYS A 54 20.08 -11.88 -9.46
CA LYS A 54 21.20 -12.77 -9.83
C LYS A 54 20.87 -14.24 -9.53
N ASP A 55 20.17 -14.45 -8.43
CA ASP A 55 19.72 -15.75 -7.93
C ASP A 55 18.57 -16.38 -8.74
N TYR A 56 18.00 -15.65 -9.70
CA TYR A 56 16.93 -16.11 -10.58
C TYR A 56 17.44 -16.91 -11.80
N ASN A 57 18.67 -17.40 -11.74
CA ASN A 57 19.24 -18.22 -12.81
C ASN A 57 18.83 -19.68 -12.66
N VAL A 58 18.36 -20.25 -13.76
CA VAL A 58 17.96 -21.67 -13.85
C VAL A 58 19.14 -22.61 -13.57
N SER A 59 20.37 -22.15 -13.79
CA SER A 59 21.60 -22.89 -13.51
C SER A 59 21.85 -23.18 -12.03
N ASP A 60 21.20 -22.45 -11.14
CA ASP A 60 21.42 -22.56 -9.69
C ASP A 60 20.52 -23.63 -9.05
N PHE A 61 19.65 -24.26 -9.86
CA PHE A 61 18.78 -25.36 -9.45
C PHE A 61 19.28 -26.66 -10.09
N GLU A 62 19.39 -27.71 -9.29
CA GLU A 62 19.91 -29.00 -9.77
C GLU A 62 18.87 -29.77 -10.58
N ASN A 63 17.59 -29.56 -10.27
CA ASN A 63 16.50 -30.33 -10.86
C ASN A 63 15.28 -29.48 -11.21
N SER A 64 14.55 -29.90 -12.25
CA SER A 64 13.30 -29.25 -12.68
C SER A 64 12.22 -29.25 -11.59
N GLN A 65 12.25 -30.22 -10.68
CA GLN A 65 11.35 -30.29 -9.53
C GLN A 65 11.60 -29.18 -8.49
N GLU A 66 12.85 -28.74 -8.32
CA GLU A 66 13.17 -27.66 -7.37
C GLU A 66 12.66 -26.33 -7.89
N ILE A 67 12.80 -26.12 -9.20
CA ILE A 67 12.26 -24.95 -9.91
C ILE A 67 10.74 -24.92 -9.75
N GLU A 68 10.06 -26.06 -9.93
CA GLU A 68 8.60 -26.12 -9.78
C GLU A 68 8.15 -25.74 -8.36
N VAL A 69 8.79 -26.30 -7.34
CA VAL A 69 8.48 -25.98 -5.93
C VAL A 69 8.75 -24.51 -5.64
N PHE A 70 9.90 -23.97 -6.06
CA PHE A 70 10.23 -22.56 -5.90
C PHE A 70 9.20 -21.65 -6.56
N MET A 71 8.83 -21.95 -7.81
CA MET A 71 7.84 -21.18 -8.57
C MET A 71 6.44 -21.26 -7.95
N GLN A 72 6.06 -22.35 -7.29
CA GLN A 72 4.80 -22.41 -6.54
C GLN A 72 4.75 -21.36 -5.41
N PHE A 73 5.85 -21.12 -4.70
CA PHE A 73 5.90 -20.08 -3.67
C PHE A 73 5.86 -18.67 -4.25
N ILE A 74 6.61 -18.42 -5.33
CA ILE A 74 6.58 -17.13 -6.02
C ILE A 74 5.17 -16.83 -6.53
N ASN A 75 4.51 -17.79 -7.16
CA ASN A 75 3.15 -17.64 -7.68
C ASN A 75 2.13 -17.36 -6.56
N LYS A 76 2.28 -17.99 -5.38
CA LYS A 76 1.47 -17.68 -4.20
C LYS A 76 1.69 -16.25 -3.71
N GLY A 77 2.94 -15.78 -3.69
CA GLY A 77 3.27 -14.39 -3.34
C GLY A 77 2.63 -13.38 -4.30
N ILE A 78 2.76 -13.61 -5.61
CA ILE A 78 2.14 -12.75 -6.65
C ILE A 78 0.62 -12.75 -6.53
N PHE A 79 0.01 -13.91 -6.29
CA PHE A 79 -1.43 -14.02 -6.07
C PHE A 79 -1.87 -13.17 -4.88
N LEU A 80 -1.20 -13.29 -3.73
CA LEU A 80 -1.53 -12.49 -2.54
C LEU A 80 -1.37 -10.99 -2.75
N VAL A 81 -0.30 -10.58 -3.44
CA VAL A 81 -0.10 -9.16 -3.79
C VAL A 81 -1.25 -8.64 -4.66
N ARG A 82 -1.71 -9.44 -5.63
CA ARG A 82 -2.82 -9.07 -6.52
C ARG A 82 -4.14 -8.92 -5.75
N GLU A 83 -4.45 -9.87 -4.86
CA GLU A 83 -5.65 -9.80 -4.03
C GLU A 83 -5.59 -8.60 -3.07
N PHE A 84 -4.44 -8.35 -2.46
CA PHE A 84 -4.23 -7.21 -1.57
C PHE A 84 -4.40 -5.86 -2.29
N ALA A 85 -3.81 -5.72 -3.48
CA ALA A 85 -3.97 -4.52 -4.30
C ALA A 85 -5.44 -4.29 -4.70
N SER A 86 -6.15 -5.37 -5.06
CA SER A 86 -7.56 -5.31 -5.45
C SER A 86 -8.46 -4.89 -4.28
N PHE A 87 -8.22 -5.44 -3.08
CA PHE A 87 -8.95 -5.05 -1.86
C PHE A 87 -8.76 -3.56 -1.54
N MET A 88 -7.52 -3.06 -1.60
CA MET A 88 -7.22 -1.66 -1.34
C MET A 88 -7.87 -0.73 -2.37
N THR A 89 -7.95 -1.14 -3.65
CA THR A 89 -8.70 -0.37 -4.66
C THR A 89 -10.21 -0.39 -4.39
N ALA A 90 -10.76 -1.50 -3.89
CA ALA A 90 -12.18 -1.60 -3.59
C ALA A 90 -12.61 -0.69 -2.44
N GLU A 91 -11.79 -0.50 -1.40
CA GLU A 91 -12.05 0.44 -0.29
C GLU A 91 -12.29 1.88 -0.80
N PHE A 92 -11.66 2.28 -1.90
CA PHE A 92 -11.91 3.59 -2.54
C PHE A 92 -13.28 3.71 -3.22
N PHE A 93 -13.88 2.60 -3.65
CA PHE A 93 -15.13 2.57 -4.42
C PHE A 93 -16.35 2.10 -3.61
N ILE A 94 -16.18 1.65 -2.35
CA ILE A 94 -17.31 1.26 -1.50
C ILE A 94 -18.16 2.51 -1.22
N ASN A 95 -19.25 2.60 -1.97
CA ASN A 95 -20.20 3.69 -2.00
C ASN A 95 -21.29 3.42 -0.96
N ASP A 96 -21.56 4.41 -0.11
CA ASP A 96 -22.70 4.38 0.79
C ASP A 96 -23.95 4.72 -0.04
N ASN A 97 -24.64 3.69 -0.54
CA ASN A 97 -25.65 3.74 -1.61
C ASN A 97 -26.89 4.62 -1.35
N ASN A 98 -26.94 5.35 -0.24
CA ASN A 98 -28.16 6.03 0.21
C ASN A 98 -28.12 7.57 0.22
N ARG A 99 -27.06 8.25 -0.23
CA ARG A 99 -27.07 9.72 -0.33
C ARG A 99 -26.32 10.25 -1.55
N THR A 100 -27.06 10.86 -2.47
CA THR A 100 -26.59 11.71 -3.57
C THR A 100 -26.02 13.04 -3.05
N ILE A 101 -25.03 12.98 -2.17
CA ILE A 101 -24.32 14.15 -1.66
C ILE A 101 -22.85 13.93 -1.97
N PHE A 102 -22.20 14.96 -2.48
CA PHE A 102 -20.79 15.04 -2.87
C PHE A 102 -19.83 14.47 -1.81
N ILE A 103 -19.66 13.15 -1.77
CA ILE A 103 -18.72 12.47 -0.87
C ILE A 103 -17.38 12.38 -1.58
N ILE A 104 -16.35 12.89 -0.92
CA ILE A 104 -14.96 12.77 -1.33
C ILE A 104 -14.37 11.58 -0.56
N PRO A 105 -13.60 10.68 -1.21
CA PRO A 105 -13.10 9.45 -0.60
C PRO A 105 -12.24 9.68 0.64
N TYR A 106 -11.61 10.85 0.73
CA TYR A 106 -10.97 11.33 1.95
C TYR A 106 -11.74 12.48 2.57
N LYS A 107 -12.05 12.37 3.86
CA LYS A 107 -12.63 13.45 4.67
C LYS A 107 -11.56 14.50 4.97
N LEU A 108 -11.19 15.28 3.95
CA LEU A 108 -10.31 16.43 4.09
C LEU A 108 -11.15 17.66 4.44
N TYR A 109 -10.61 18.51 5.30
CA TYR A 109 -11.22 19.80 5.58
C TYR A 109 -10.93 20.77 4.45
N PHE A 110 -11.99 21.23 3.79
CA PHE A 110 -11.93 22.28 2.78
C PHE A 110 -12.23 23.63 3.42
N PHE A 111 -11.46 24.65 3.05
CA PHE A 111 -11.75 26.03 3.43
C PHE A 111 -12.93 26.62 2.64
N HIS A 112 -13.43 25.91 1.62
CA HIS A 112 -14.57 26.29 0.80
C HIS A 112 -15.67 25.23 0.87
N GLU A 113 -16.93 25.69 0.89
CA GLU A 113 -18.07 24.79 0.79
C GLU A 113 -18.25 24.29 -0.65
N ILE A 114 -18.50 22.98 -0.76
CA ILE A 114 -18.77 22.29 -2.04
C ILE A 114 -20.25 22.46 -2.36
N THR A 115 -20.61 23.65 -2.85
CA THR A 115 -22.00 24.00 -3.17
C THR A 115 -22.36 23.77 -4.64
N SER A 116 -21.39 23.50 -5.52
CA SER A 116 -21.61 23.33 -6.97
C SER A 116 -20.80 22.16 -7.55
N LEU A 117 -21.36 21.51 -8.58
CA LEU A 117 -20.74 20.42 -9.34
C LEU A 117 -19.34 20.79 -9.85
N THR A 118 -19.16 22.01 -10.35
CA THR A 118 -17.86 22.49 -10.86
C THR A 118 -16.81 22.53 -9.74
N ARG A 119 -17.18 22.99 -8.55
CA ARG A 119 -16.27 23.00 -7.39
C ARG A 119 -15.95 21.60 -6.90
N TYR A 120 -16.90 20.67 -6.99
CA TYR A 120 -16.67 19.26 -6.66
C TYR A 120 -15.61 18.64 -7.59
N TYR A 121 -15.78 18.76 -8.92
CA TYR A 121 -14.81 18.22 -9.88
C TYR A 121 -13.42 18.84 -9.73
N LEU A 122 -13.35 20.16 -9.49
CA LEU A 122 -12.08 20.84 -9.31
C LEU A 122 -11.38 20.41 -8.01
N THR A 123 -12.14 20.25 -6.94
CA THR A 123 -11.63 19.74 -5.66
C THR A 123 -11.17 18.29 -5.80
N PHE A 124 -11.94 17.44 -6.50
CA PHE A 124 -11.57 16.06 -6.77
C PHE A 124 -10.28 15.96 -7.59
N LEU A 125 -10.13 16.76 -8.65
CA LEU A 125 -8.92 16.82 -9.47
C LEU A 125 -7.70 17.27 -8.66
N CYS A 126 -7.85 18.23 -7.75
CA CYS A 126 -6.76 18.68 -6.88
C CYS A 126 -6.30 17.60 -5.88
N ILE A 127 -7.22 16.73 -5.41
CA ILE A 127 -6.92 15.68 -4.42
C ILE A 127 -6.43 14.41 -5.11
N MET A 128 -6.77 14.20 -6.38
CA MET A 128 -6.45 12.99 -7.14
C MET A 128 -4.96 12.58 -7.04
N PRO A 129 -3.98 13.48 -7.22
CA PRO A 129 -2.57 13.13 -7.05
C PRO A 129 -2.21 12.61 -5.66
N SER A 130 -2.89 13.11 -4.63
CA SER A 130 -2.68 12.67 -3.25
C SER A 130 -3.23 11.25 -3.05
N ILE A 131 -4.42 10.94 -3.60
CA ILE A 131 -5.00 9.59 -3.56
C ILE A 131 -4.06 8.57 -4.18
N TRP A 132 -3.48 8.91 -5.34
CA TRP A 132 -2.49 8.07 -6.01
C TRP A 132 -1.24 7.87 -5.13
N ALA A 133 -0.69 8.94 -4.57
CA ALA A 133 0.47 8.84 -3.70
C ALA A 133 0.20 7.98 -2.45
N PHE A 134 -0.95 8.15 -1.79
CA PHE A 134 -1.30 7.39 -0.59
C PHE A 134 -1.63 5.93 -0.89
N GLY A 135 -2.42 5.66 -1.93
CA GLY A 135 -2.80 4.32 -2.33
C GLY A 135 -1.60 3.48 -2.78
N PHE A 136 -0.87 3.95 -3.78
CA PHE A 136 0.30 3.23 -4.29
C PHE A 136 1.44 3.18 -3.28
N GLY A 137 1.66 4.25 -2.52
CA GLY A 137 2.71 4.30 -1.51
C GLY A 137 2.55 3.22 -0.44
N ASN A 138 1.33 3.03 0.08
CA ASN A 138 1.08 1.97 1.06
C ASN A 138 1.15 0.57 0.45
N VAL A 139 0.48 0.36 -0.68
CA VAL A 139 0.40 -0.96 -1.31
C VAL A 139 1.79 -1.43 -1.77
N SER A 140 2.63 -0.53 -2.28
CA SER A 140 3.97 -0.87 -2.78
C SER A 140 4.90 -1.38 -1.69
N VAL A 141 4.82 -0.83 -0.46
CA VAL A 141 5.66 -1.27 0.66
C VAL A 141 5.27 -2.68 1.07
N ASP A 142 3.98 -2.89 1.29
CA ASP A 142 3.46 -4.15 1.81
C ASP A 142 3.59 -5.26 0.76
N SER A 143 3.39 -4.96 -0.53
CA SER A 143 3.57 -5.93 -1.62
C SER A 143 5.03 -6.36 -1.82
N THR A 144 5.97 -5.43 -1.65
CA THR A 144 7.40 -5.69 -1.66
C THR A 144 7.79 -6.67 -0.56
N LEU A 145 7.31 -6.41 0.67
CA LEU A 145 7.58 -7.26 1.82
C LEU A 145 7.02 -8.68 1.62
N ILE A 146 5.77 -8.79 1.16
CA ILE A 146 5.14 -10.08 0.88
C ILE A 146 5.94 -10.85 -0.17
N SER A 147 6.28 -10.21 -1.29
CA SER A 147 7.02 -10.86 -2.38
C SER A 147 8.39 -11.38 -1.90
N LEU A 148 9.10 -10.59 -1.11
CA LEU A 148 10.40 -10.96 -0.56
C LEU A 148 10.30 -12.10 0.47
N LEU A 149 9.26 -12.11 1.30
CA LEU A 149 8.99 -13.19 2.24
C LEU A 149 8.76 -14.52 1.50
N PHE A 150 7.93 -14.53 0.46
CA PHE A 150 7.68 -15.72 -0.35
C PHE A 150 8.92 -16.20 -1.11
N TYR A 151 9.75 -15.27 -1.59
CA TYR A 151 11.05 -15.59 -2.18
C TYR A 151 11.96 -16.33 -1.19
N ILE A 152 12.13 -15.79 0.03
CA ILE A 152 12.98 -16.41 1.06
C ILE A 152 12.43 -17.78 1.47
N ILE A 153 11.12 -17.89 1.70
CA ILE A 153 10.49 -19.17 2.06
C ILE A 153 10.68 -20.20 0.94
N GLY A 154 10.52 -19.80 -0.31
CA GLY A 154 10.76 -20.66 -1.47
C GLY A 154 12.19 -21.18 -1.50
N LYS A 155 13.18 -20.30 -1.37
CA LYS A 155 14.60 -20.68 -1.34
C LYS A 155 14.92 -21.61 -0.16
N MET A 156 14.44 -21.30 1.04
CA MET A 156 14.65 -22.15 2.22
C MET A 156 14.04 -23.55 2.05
N THR A 157 12.88 -23.64 1.39
CA THR A 157 12.23 -24.93 1.15
C THR A 157 13.00 -25.79 0.16
N VAL A 158 13.59 -25.17 -0.88
CA VAL A 158 14.47 -25.89 -1.82
C VAL A 158 15.72 -26.39 -1.10
N LEU A 159 16.38 -25.54 -0.30
CA LEU A 159 17.57 -25.92 0.45
C LEU A 159 17.32 -27.06 1.44
N MET A 160 16.23 -26.99 2.22
CA MET A 160 15.86 -28.07 3.15
C MET A 160 15.61 -29.40 2.45
N ARG A 161 15.15 -29.38 1.20
CA ARG A 161 14.88 -30.60 0.43
C ARG A 161 16.18 -31.27 -0.03
N ILE A 162 17.20 -30.48 -0.38
CA ILE A 162 18.54 -30.96 -0.71
C ILE A 162 19.17 -31.68 0.49
N ASP A 163 19.03 -31.14 1.71
CA ASP A 163 19.58 -31.76 2.93
C ASP A 163 18.91 -33.09 3.33
N THR A 164 17.73 -33.40 2.77
CA THR A 164 16.97 -34.62 3.07
C THR A 164 17.13 -35.76 2.06
N LEU A 165 17.85 -35.52 0.96
CA LEU A 165 18.17 -36.49 -0.10
C LEU A 165 19.57 -37.08 0.09
#